data_AF-A0AAV2QRE3-F1
#
_entry.id   AF-A0AAV2QRE3-F1
#
_cell.length_a   1.000
_cell.length_b   1.000
_cell.length_c   1.000
_cell.angle_alpha   90.00
_cell.angle_beta   90.00
_cell.angle_gamma   90.00
#
_symmetry.space_group_name_H-M   'P 1'
#
loop_
_entity.id
_entity.type
_entity.pdbx_description
1 polymer ?
#
loop_
_entity_poly.entity_id
_entity_poly.type
_entity_poly.pdbx_seq_one_letter_code
_entity_poly.pdbx_strand_id
1 'polypeptide(L)'
;LKHYRLRHAFTNLGPNEEACIRNLRVRTLALQLVYVVHGSTGSALGLCNNFLEHTEALHRYLTEEKLSGDSFLEAVFDELSQVEEPRPGAVARILKPLLLSHPVPALQAINNPEQVRMCSAEILEPQSDSEVIHKLSSGLVVGVALDAEVHHIPDPSTLRIRVAYPDHSTHLVVPPRAHLRNVGPGNYRLLTNLLVHAQVWSEACHVGISLVLDLSDQEVLATRRHSTAKTDDSATTIQLGEPVKVLVWPKAIKKGI
;
A
#
# COMPACT_ATOMS: atom_id res chain seq x y z
N LEU A 1 -2.34 -5.16 -6.11
CA LEU A 1 -0.91 -4.84 -5.86
C LEU A 1 -0.28 -3.86 -6.84
N LYS A 2 -0.27 -4.06 -8.17
CA LYS A 2 0.43 -3.11 -9.09
C LYS A 2 -0.25 -1.72 -9.22
N HIS A 3 -1.57 -1.66 -9.43
CA HIS A 3 -2.34 -0.40 -9.40
C HIS A 3 -2.17 0.36 -8.07
N TYR A 4 -2.11 -0.37 -6.95
CA TYR A 4 -1.99 0.19 -5.61
C TYR A 4 -0.68 0.97 -5.43
N ARG A 5 0.43 0.41 -5.92
CA ARG A 5 1.70 1.15 -5.96
C ARG A 5 1.65 2.33 -6.92
N LEU A 6 1.00 2.22 -8.08
CA LEU A 6 0.89 3.34 -9.02
C LEU A 6 0.16 4.55 -8.42
N ARG A 7 -0.92 4.32 -7.67
CA ARG A 7 -1.71 5.41 -7.07
C ARG A 7 -1.01 6.11 -5.91
N HIS A 8 -0.32 5.36 -5.07
CA HIS A 8 0.15 5.89 -3.78
C HIS A 8 1.67 6.06 -3.69
N ALA A 9 2.44 5.41 -4.56
CA ALA A 9 3.88 5.61 -4.61
C ALA A 9 4.27 6.77 -5.53
N PHE A 10 3.39 7.26 -6.41
CA PHE A 10 3.67 8.39 -7.28
C PHE A 10 2.91 9.62 -6.81
N THR A 11 3.59 10.77 -6.83
CA THR A 11 3.05 12.08 -6.45
C THR A 11 3.10 13.02 -7.66
N ASN A 12 2.27 14.07 -7.62
CA ASN A 12 2.11 15.05 -8.71
C ASN A 12 1.64 14.44 -10.03
N LEU A 13 0.79 13.42 -9.97
CA LEU A 13 0.08 12.93 -11.14
C LEU A 13 -0.91 14.00 -11.62
N GLY A 14 -0.96 14.23 -12.92
CA GLY A 14 -1.96 15.11 -13.51
C GLY A 14 -3.35 14.45 -13.55
N PRO A 15 -4.39 15.24 -13.89
CA PRO A 15 -5.75 14.74 -13.88
C PRO A 15 -5.99 13.54 -14.81
N ASN A 16 -5.35 13.53 -15.98
CA ASN A 16 -5.43 12.45 -16.97
C ASN A 16 -4.77 11.17 -16.47
N GLU A 17 -3.59 11.28 -15.86
CA GLU A 17 -2.86 10.13 -15.32
C GLU A 17 -3.66 9.48 -14.16
N GLU A 18 -4.22 10.30 -13.28
CA GLU A 18 -5.07 9.84 -12.18
C GLU A 18 -6.36 9.17 -12.69
N ALA A 19 -7.00 9.74 -13.72
CA ALA A 19 -8.15 9.13 -14.39
C ALA A 19 -7.81 7.75 -14.97
N CYS A 20 -6.64 7.61 -15.60
CA CYS A 20 -6.16 6.35 -16.17
C CYS A 20 -5.96 5.27 -15.10
N ILE A 21 -5.36 5.62 -13.96
CA ILE A 21 -5.16 4.71 -12.82
C ILE A 21 -6.51 4.28 -12.23
N ARG A 22 -7.44 5.22 -12.04
CA ARG A 22 -8.78 4.93 -11.53
C ARG A 22 -9.58 4.04 -12.48
N ASN A 23 -9.48 4.27 -13.78
CA ASN A 23 -10.10 3.41 -14.80
C ASN A 23 -9.54 1.97 -14.72
N LEU A 24 -8.21 1.82 -14.63
CA LEU A 24 -7.59 0.51 -14.45
C LEU A 24 -8.10 -0.21 -13.19
N ARG A 25 -8.34 0.53 -12.11
CA ARG A 25 -8.97 0.00 -10.89
C ARG A 25 -10.38 -0.52 -11.17
N VAL A 26 -11.23 0.29 -11.80
CA VAL A 26 -12.62 -0.07 -12.14
C VAL A 26 -12.65 -1.33 -13.02
N ARG A 27 -11.79 -1.41 -14.05
CA ARG A 27 -11.64 -2.61 -14.89
C ARG A 27 -11.21 -3.84 -14.09
N THR A 28 -10.30 -3.67 -13.14
CA THR A 28 -9.86 -4.77 -12.25
C THR A 28 -11.00 -5.25 -11.35
N LEU A 29 -11.76 -4.32 -10.75
CA LEU A 29 -12.92 -4.64 -9.92
C LEU A 29 -14.03 -5.32 -10.74
N ALA A 30 -14.27 -4.86 -11.97
CA ALA A 30 -15.20 -5.49 -12.90
C ALA A 30 -14.80 -6.94 -13.21
N LEU A 31 -13.52 -7.17 -13.55
CA LEU A 31 -13.00 -8.51 -13.82
C LEU A 31 -13.14 -9.42 -12.58
N GLN A 32 -12.80 -8.91 -11.41
CA GLN A 32 -12.92 -9.65 -10.15
C GLN A 32 -14.39 -10.02 -9.86
N LEU A 33 -15.32 -9.09 -10.03
CA LEU A 33 -16.75 -9.33 -9.84
C LEU A 33 -17.25 -10.41 -10.80
N VAL A 34 -16.93 -10.30 -12.10
CA VAL A 34 -17.30 -11.30 -13.11
C VAL A 34 -16.74 -12.67 -12.73
N TYR A 35 -15.46 -12.75 -12.37
CA TYR A 35 -14.81 -14.01 -11.99
C TYR A 35 -15.50 -14.67 -10.78
N VAL A 36 -15.76 -13.91 -9.71
CA VAL A 36 -16.37 -14.45 -8.47
C VAL A 36 -17.82 -14.87 -8.71
N VAL A 37 -18.62 -14.07 -9.41
CA VAL A 37 -20.03 -14.39 -9.71
C VAL A 37 -20.16 -15.67 -10.56
N HIS A 38 -19.20 -15.93 -11.45
CA HIS A 38 -19.23 -17.14 -12.29
C HIS A 38 -18.56 -18.36 -11.64
N GLY A 39 -17.59 -18.17 -10.74
CA GLY A 39 -16.76 -19.24 -10.19
C GLY A 39 -17.04 -19.61 -8.74
N SER A 40 -17.87 -18.86 -8.02
CA SER A 40 -18.11 -19.07 -6.58
C SER A 40 -19.60 -19.05 -6.24
N THR A 41 -20.00 -19.83 -5.23
CA THR A 41 -21.34 -19.81 -4.64
C THR A 41 -21.48 -18.80 -3.50
N GLY A 42 -20.42 -18.07 -3.17
CA GLY A 42 -20.42 -17.05 -2.12
C GLY A 42 -21.14 -15.75 -2.52
N SER A 43 -21.50 -14.93 -1.52
CA SER A 43 -22.09 -13.62 -1.77
C SER A 43 -21.09 -12.67 -2.44
N ALA A 44 -21.45 -12.17 -3.62
CA ALA A 44 -20.70 -11.16 -4.35
C ALA A 44 -21.20 -9.72 -4.11
N LEU A 45 -22.15 -9.52 -3.19
CA LEU A 45 -22.77 -8.23 -2.91
C LEU A 45 -21.74 -7.15 -2.58
N GLY A 46 -20.74 -7.51 -1.78
CA GLY A 46 -19.67 -6.61 -1.41
C GLY A 46 -18.79 -6.14 -2.53
N LEU A 47 -18.39 -7.07 -3.40
CA LEU A 47 -17.59 -6.76 -4.59
C LEU A 47 -18.39 -5.89 -5.56
N CYS A 48 -19.70 -6.15 -5.68
CA CYS A 48 -20.60 -5.35 -6.49
C CYS A 48 -20.71 -3.92 -5.98
N ASN A 49 -20.99 -3.73 -4.68
CA ASN A 49 -21.05 -2.40 -4.08
C ASN A 49 -19.72 -1.64 -4.21
N ASN A 50 -18.60 -2.32 -3.98
CA ASN A 50 -17.27 -1.73 -4.14
C ASN A 50 -17.01 -1.29 -5.59
N PHE A 51 -17.37 -2.12 -6.57
CA PHE A 51 -17.28 -1.76 -7.99
C PHE A 51 -18.14 -0.54 -8.32
N LEU A 52 -19.41 -0.52 -7.90
CA LEU A 52 -20.33 0.59 -8.16
C LEU A 52 -19.84 1.91 -7.54
N GLU A 53 -19.40 1.88 -6.29
CA GLU A 53 -18.86 3.05 -5.59
C GLU A 53 -17.65 3.66 -6.31
N HIS A 54 -16.71 2.82 -6.76
CA HIS A 54 -15.52 3.30 -7.49
C HIS A 54 -15.87 3.78 -8.91
N THR A 55 -16.87 3.18 -9.53
CA THR A 55 -17.37 3.57 -10.87
C THR A 55 -18.03 4.94 -10.79
N GLU A 56 -18.88 5.18 -9.79
CA GLU A 56 -19.52 6.48 -9.56
C GLU A 56 -18.49 7.56 -9.17
N ALA A 57 -17.53 7.22 -8.29
CA ALA A 57 -16.45 8.14 -7.92
C ALA A 57 -15.58 8.54 -9.12
N LEU A 58 -15.33 7.62 -10.05
CA LEU A 58 -14.62 7.92 -11.29
C LEU A 58 -15.46 8.78 -12.24
N HIS A 59 -16.76 8.49 -12.41
CA HIS A 59 -17.65 9.32 -13.23
C HIS A 59 -17.68 10.77 -12.74
N ARG A 60 -17.81 10.97 -11.42
CA ARG A 60 -17.78 12.29 -10.78
C ARG A 60 -16.46 13.01 -11.05
N TYR A 61 -15.34 12.32 -10.84
CA TYR A 61 -14.01 12.87 -11.07
C TYR A 61 -13.78 13.29 -12.53
N LEU A 62 -14.18 12.46 -13.51
CA LEU A 62 -14.09 12.81 -14.93
C LEU A 62 -14.92 14.05 -15.26
N THR A 63 -16.10 14.18 -14.66
CA THR A 63 -16.99 15.34 -14.85
C THR A 63 -16.39 16.62 -14.27
N GLU A 64 -15.85 16.55 -13.04
CA GLU A 64 -15.23 17.68 -12.35
C GLU A 64 -13.98 18.20 -13.10
N GLU A 65 -13.13 17.29 -13.55
CA GLU A 65 -11.89 17.60 -14.28
C GLU A 65 -12.13 17.86 -15.79
N LYS A 66 -13.39 17.75 -16.26
CA LYS A 66 -13.79 17.89 -17.67
C LYS A 66 -13.03 16.96 -18.61
N LEU A 67 -12.81 15.73 -18.18
CA LEU A 67 -12.16 14.66 -18.94
C LEU A 67 -13.20 13.71 -19.53
N SER A 68 -12.88 13.10 -20.67
CA SER A 68 -13.70 12.02 -21.25
C SER A 68 -13.28 10.66 -20.69
N GLY A 69 -14.26 9.78 -20.49
CA GLY A 69 -13.99 8.35 -20.23
C GLY A 69 -13.37 7.68 -21.46
N ASP A 70 -12.87 6.46 -21.28
CA ASP A 70 -12.59 5.62 -22.45
C ASP A 70 -13.88 4.91 -22.88
N SER A 71 -13.82 4.25 -24.04
CA SER A 71 -14.98 3.54 -24.60
C SER A 71 -15.55 2.46 -23.68
N PHE A 72 -14.73 1.85 -22.82
CA PHE A 72 -15.21 0.92 -21.80
C PHE A 72 -16.05 1.62 -20.74
N LEU A 73 -15.54 2.71 -20.17
CA LEU A 73 -16.24 3.44 -19.12
C LEU A 73 -17.55 4.05 -19.62
N GLU A 74 -17.53 4.65 -20.82
CA GLU A 74 -18.73 5.19 -21.45
C GLU A 74 -19.81 4.11 -21.58
N ALA A 75 -19.45 2.95 -22.14
CA ALA A 75 -20.37 1.82 -22.26
C ALA A 75 -20.85 1.28 -20.89
N VAL A 76 -19.98 1.27 -19.88
CA VAL A 76 -20.37 0.88 -18.50
C VAL A 76 -21.36 1.87 -17.90
N PHE A 77 -21.15 3.18 -18.06
CA PHE A 77 -22.06 4.19 -17.54
C PHE A 77 -23.43 4.11 -18.23
N ASP A 78 -23.43 3.97 -19.56
CA ASP A 78 -24.64 3.84 -20.35
C ASP A 78 -25.46 2.61 -19.92
N GLU A 79 -24.85 1.42 -19.87
CA GLU A 79 -25.53 0.19 -19.49
C GLU A 79 -26.00 0.22 -18.02
N LEU A 80 -25.17 0.70 -17.09
CA LEU A 80 -25.56 0.78 -15.67
C LEU A 80 -26.70 1.78 -15.43
N SER A 81 -26.82 2.83 -16.24
CA SER A 81 -27.92 3.81 -16.13
C SER A 81 -29.29 3.19 -16.39
N GLN A 82 -29.34 2.08 -17.15
CA GLN A 82 -30.57 1.38 -17.51
C GLN A 82 -30.95 0.28 -16.50
N VAL A 83 -30.11 0.03 -15.48
CA VAL A 83 -30.34 -1.04 -14.50
C VAL A 83 -31.08 -0.49 -13.29
N GLU A 84 -32.34 -0.90 -13.11
CA GLU A 84 -33.16 -0.49 -11.95
C GLU A 84 -32.55 -0.95 -10.61
N GLU A 85 -32.05 -2.19 -10.55
CA GLU A 85 -31.39 -2.73 -9.35
C GLU A 85 -30.05 -3.41 -9.72
N PRO A 86 -28.90 -2.79 -9.39
CA PRO A 86 -27.59 -3.30 -9.76
C PRO A 86 -27.14 -4.45 -8.84
N ARG A 87 -27.87 -5.57 -8.89
CA ARG A 87 -27.52 -6.81 -8.17
C ARG A 87 -26.28 -7.46 -8.81
N PRO A 88 -25.46 -8.19 -8.03
CA PRO A 88 -24.18 -8.75 -8.52
C PRO A 88 -24.29 -9.55 -9.82
N GLY A 89 -25.32 -10.39 -9.96
CA GLY A 89 -25.53 -11.19 -11.16
C GLY A 89 -25.96 -10.37 -12.38
N ALA A 90 -26.71 -9.28 -12.19
CA ALA A 90 -27.11 -8.38 -13.28
C ALA A 90 -25.90 -7.57 -13.77
N VAL A 91 -25.17 -6.97 -12.82
CA VAL A 91 -23.97 -6.19 -13.11
C VAL A 91 -22.90 -7.05 -13.79
N ALA A 92 -22.63 -8.27 -13.29
CA ALA A 92 -21.67 -9.17 -13.92
C ALA A 92 -22.05 -9.58 -15.36
N ARG A 93 -23.35 -9.66 -15.67
CA ARG A 93 -23.84 -10.00 -17.02
C ARG A 93 -23.59 -8.88 -18.01
N ILE A 94 -23.68 -7.62 -17.58
CA ILE A 94 -23.35 -6.43 -18.35
C ILE A 94 -21.84 -6.32 -18.54
N LEU A 95 -21.07 -6.48 -17.45
CA LEU A 95 -19.62 -6.27 -17.49
C LEU A 95 -18.88 -7.30 -18.34
N LYS A 96 -19.33 -8.55 -18.37
CA LYS A 96 -18.67 -9.63 -19.11
C LYS A 96 -18.48 -9.32 -20.60
N PRO A 97 -19.52 -8.99 -21.38
CA PRO A 97 -19.34 -8.63 -22.79
C PRO A 97 -18.51 -7.36 -22.95
N LEU A 98 -18.70 -6.35 -22.08
CA LEU A 98 -17.95 -5.08 -22.16
C LEU A 98 -16.44 -5.27 -21.96
N LEU A 99 -16.03 -6.14 -21.02
CA LEU A 99 -14.62 -6.48 -20.80
C LEU A 99 -13.99 -7.20 -22.00
N LEU A 100 -14.80 -7.94 -22.78
CA LEU A 100 -14.33 -8.64 -23.97
C LEU A 100 -14.28 -7.72 -25.21
N SER A 101 -15.22 -6.79 -25.35
CA SER A 101 -15.30 -5.87 -26.49
C SER A 101 -14.40 -4.64 -26.35
N HIS A 102 -14.02 -4.26 -25.13
CA HIS A 102 -13.19 -3.08 -24.87
C HIS A 102 -11.85 -3.48 -24.24
N PRO A 103 -10.81 -3.78 -25.03
CA PRO A 103 -9.49 -4.15 -24.51
C PRO A 103 -8.92 -3.03 -23.62
N VAL A 104 -8.02 -3.40 -22.72
CA VAL A 104 -7.35 -2.45 -21.82
C VAL A 104 -6.45 -1.54 -22.68
N PRO A 105 -6.67 -0.21 -22.68
CA PRO A 105 -5.82 0.70 -23.41
C PRO A 105 -4.40 0.67 -22.82
N ALA A 106 -3.40 0.93 -23.66
CA ALA A 106 -2.05 1.18 -23.17
C ALA A 106 -2.08 2.37 -22.22
N LEU A 107 -1.28 2.31 -21.15
CA LEU A 107 -1.07 3.46 -20.27
C LEU A 107 -0.53 4.60 -21.13
N GLN A 108 -1.21 5.74 -21.11
CA GLN A 108 -0.76 6.91 -21.84
C GLN A 108 0.57 7.40 -21.27
N ALA A 109 1.39 8.02 -22.13
CA ALA A 109 2.61 8.68 -21.67
C ALA A 109 2.25 9.79 -20.67
N ILE A 110 3.03 9.89 -19.60
CA ILE A 110 2.89 10.97 -18.63
C ILE A 110 3.22 12.28 -19.35
N ASN A 111 2.32 13.26 -19.26
CA ASN A 111 2.49 14.53 -19.99
C ASN A 111 3.72 15.30 -19.49
N ASN A 112 3.94 15.32 -18.18
CA ASN A 112 5.05 16.01 -17.52
C ASN A 112 5.85 15.04 -16.62
N PRO A 113 6.68 14.15 -17.19
CA PRO A 113 7.40 13.13 -16.42
C PRO A 113 8.35 13.74 -15.37
N GLU A 114 8.86 14.96 -15.60
CA GLU A 114 9.75 15.66 -14.67
C GLU A 114 9.07 16.09 -13.36
N GLN A 115 7.74 16.27 -13.37
CA GLN A 115 6.97 16.69 -12.20
C GLN A 115 6.55 15.50 -11.33
N VAL A 116 6.39 14.33 -11.95
CA VAL A 116 6.03 13.10 -11.25
C VAL A 116 7.20 12.62 -10.41
N ARG A 117 6.94 12.36 -9.13
CA ARG A 117 7.95 11.87 -8.19
C ARG A 117 7.49 10.58 -7.55
N MET A 118 8.38 9.61 -7.46
CA MET A 118 8.14 8.38 -6.73
C MET A 118 8.57 8.56 -5.26
N CYS A 119 7.73 8.10 -4.34
CA CYS A 119 8.05 7.99 -2.93
C CYS A 119 9.22 7.02 -2.78
N SER A 120 10.26 7.44 -2.07
CA SER A 120 11.41 6.60 -1.78
C SER A 120 11.92 6.84 -0.38
N ALA A 121 12.71 5.90 0.14
CA ALA A 121 13.43 6.07 1.37
C ALA A 121 14.79 5.39 1.31
N GLU A 122 15.77 6.00 1.95
CA GLU A 122 17.12 5.49 2.08
C GLU A 122 17.49 5.43 3.56
N ILE A 123 17.90 4.25 4.03
CA ILE A 123 18.39 4.06 5.39
C ILE A 123 19.89 4.31 5.37
N LEU A 124 20.32 5.41 6.00
CA LEU A 124 21.73 5.80 6.12
C LEU A 124 22.40 5.03 7.27
N GLU A 125 21.68 4.90 8.38
CA GLU A 125 22.05 4.06 9.52
C GLU A 125 20.84 3.26 9.99
N PRO A 126 20.98 1.97 10.32
CA PRO A 126 22.22 1.19 10.31
C PRO A 126 22.71 0.89 8.88
N GLN A 127 24.02 0.69 8.72
CA GLN A 127 24.57 0.26 7.43
C GLN A 127 24.25 -1.21 7.17
N SER A 128 23.97 -1.56 5.91
CA SER A 128 23.86 -2.97 5.49
C SER A 128 25.16 -3.71 5.78
N ASP A 129 25.03 -4.97 6.21
CA ASP A 129 26.15 -5.89 6.48
C ASP A 129 27.10 -5.43 7.60
N SER A 130 26.63 -4.57 8.50
CA SER A 130 27.35 -4.28 9.73
C SER A 130 27.40 -5.52 10.63
N GLU A 131 28.62 -6.02 10.91
CA GLU A 131 28.92 -7.08 11.90
C GLU A 131 28.68 -6.62 13.36
N VAL A 132 28.19 -5.40 13.56
CA VAL A 132 27.92 -4.84 14.88
C VAL A 132 26.76 -5.57 15.53
N ILE A 133 27.07 -6.31 16.59
CA ILE A 133 26.05 -7.00 17.40
C ILE A 133 25.45 -6.02 18.40
N HIS A 134 24.17 -5.72 18.24
CA HIS A 134 23.43 -4.94 19.21
C HIS A 134 23.01 -5.82 20.40
N LYS A 135 23.61 -5.57 21.58
CA LYS A 135 23.40 -6.35 22.81
C LYS A 135 22.36 -5.71 23.72
N LEU A 136 21.51 -6.54 24.33
CA LEU A 136 20.54 -6.10 25.33
C LEU A 136 21.19 -5.66 26.64
N SER A 137 20.74 -4.51 27.16
CA SER A 137 20.97 -4.09 28.55
C SER A 137 19.62 -3.98 29.24
N SER A 138 19.26 -4.95 30.08
CA SER A 138 18.05 -4.96 30.93
C SER A 138 16.70 -5.09 30.21
N GLY A 139 16.10 -6.30 30.22
CA GLY A 139 14.64 -6.47 30.04
C GLY A 139 14.08 -6.50 28.61
N LEU A 140 14.80 -7.09 27.64
CA LEU A 140 14.31 -7.55 26.32
C LEU A 140 14.01 -6.49 25.23
N VAL A 141 14.56 -5.26 25.33
CA VAL A 141 14.49 -4.28 24.23
C VAL A 141 15.89 -3.78 23.82
N VAL A 142 16.21 -3.87 22.53
CA VAL A 142 17.42 -3.28 21.92
C VAL A 142 17.04 -1.99 21.21
N GLY A 143 17.77 -0.91 21.49
CA GLY A 143 17.72 0.31 20.68
C GLY A 143 18.66 0.18 19.48
N VAL A 144 18.09 0.24 18.27
CA VAL A 144 18.85 0.38 17.02
C VAL A 144 18.69 1.81 16.54
N ALA A 145 19.80 2.55 16.43
CA ALA A 145 19.77 3.88 15.85
C ALA A 145 19.34 3.78 14.38
N LEU A 146 18.38 4.60 13.98
CA LEU A 146 17.82 4.67 12.64
C LEU A 146 17.91 6.12 12.16
N ASP A 147 18.76 6.34 11.15
CA ASP A 147 18.84 7.56 10.37
C ASP A 147 18.42 7.24 8.94
N ALA A 148 17.38 7.90 8.46
CA ALA A 148 16.88 7.67 7.12
C ALA A 148 16.39 8.95 6.46
N GLU A 149 16.64 9.05 5.16
CA GLU A 149 16.06 10.05 4.29
C GLU A 149 14.83 9.49 3.61
N VAL A 150 13.80 10.33 3.51
CA VAL A 150 12.49 9.93 3.05
C VAL A 150 11.99 11.00 2.09
N HIS A 151 11.67 10.61 0.87
CA HIS A 151 11.41 11.55 -0.22
C HIS A 151 10.02 11.41 -0.80
N HIS A 152 9.46 12.56 -1.18
CA HIS A 152 8.19 12.69 -1.91
C HIS A 152 7.00 11.99 -1.26
N ILE A 153 6.94 11.92 0.08
CA ILE A 153 5.79 11.35 0.78
C ILE A 153 4.66 12.40 0.86
N PRO A 154 3.44 12.05 0.41
CA PRO A 154 2.29 12.96 0.45
C PRO A 154 1.78 13.22 1.88
N ASP A 155 1.71 12.17 2.71
CA ASP A 155 1.30 12.29 4.11
C ASP A 155 2.26 11.50 5.02
N PRO A 156 3.07 12.17 5.86
CA PRO A 156 3.99 11.51 6.79
C PRO A 156 3.27 10.65 7.85
N SER A 157 1.96 10.85 8.07
CA SER A 157 1.20 10.03 9.02
C SER A 157 1.07 8.56 8.59
N THR A 158 1.27 8.28 7.30
CA THR A 158 1.26 6.93 6.72
C THR A 158 2.60 6.20 6.85
N LEU A 159 3.68 6.90 7.20
CA LEU A 159 5.00 6.29 7.31
C LEU A 159 5.06 5.29 8.49
N ARG A 160 5.59 4.10 8.25
CA ARG A 160 5.90 3.09 9.27
C ARG A 160 7.31 2.55 9.10
N ILE A 161 7.89 2.14 10.22
CA ILE A 161 9.10 1.33 10.26
C ILE A 161 8.65 -0.13 10.38
N ARG A 162 8.96 -0.94 9.37
CA ARG A 162 8.67 -2.37 9.36
C ARG A 162 9.87 -3.13 9.89
N VAL A 163 9.64 -3.92 10.94
CA VAL A 163 10.62 -4.79 11.58
C VAL A 163 10.25 -6.24 11.30
N ALA A 164 11.08 -6.95 10.55
CA ALA A 164 10.91 -8.36 10.20
C ALA A 164 11.86 -9.22 11.04
N TYR A 165 11.29 -10.12 11.84
CA TYR A 165 12.02 -10.98 12.77
C TYR A 165 12.38 -12.33 12.13
N PRO A 166 13.35 -13.08 12.71
CA PRO A 166 13.75 -14.40 12.23
C PRO A 166 12.64 -15.46 12.23
N ASP A 167 11.64 -15.30 13.09
CA ASP A 167 10.46 -16.17 13.18
C ASP A 167 9.38 -15.86 12.14
N HIS A 168 9.69 -15.02 11.15
CA HIS A 168 8.80 -14.48 10.12
C HIS A 168 7.70 -13.54 10.64
N SER A 169 7.68 -13.21 11.93
CA SER A 169 6.80 -12.17 12.43
C SER A 169 7.26 -10.80 11.92
N THR A 170 6.30 -9.92 11.65
CA THR A 170 6.57 -8.57 11.16
C THR A 170 5.76 -7.58 11.96
N HIS A 171 6.41 -6.53 12.47
CA HIS A 171 5.77 -5.46 13.22
C HIS A 171 5.90 -4.13 12.48
N LEU A 172 4.81 -3.35 12.44
CA LEU A 172 4.81 -1.99 11.95
C LEU A 172 4.87 -1.03 13.14
N VAL A 173 5.91 -0.21 13.19
CA VAL A 173 6.15 0.79 14.24
C VAL A 173 5.88 2.17 13.68
N VAL A 174 5.06 2.94 14.38
CA VAL A 174 4.82 4.36 14.06
C VAL A 174 6.01 5.18 14.57
N PRO A 175 6.76 5.88 13.69
CA PRO A 175 7.83 6.75 14.14
C PRO A 175 7.25 7.92 14.97
N PRO A 176 7.88 8.30 16.09
CA PRO A 176 7.46 9.49 16.83
C PRO A 176 7.50 10.74 15.94
N ARG A 177 6.45 11.56 15.98
CA ARG A 177 6.38 12.79 15.15
C ARG A 177 7.58 13.73 15.38
N ALA A 178 8.08 13.80 16.61
CA ALA A 178 9.25 14.61 16.96
C ALA A 178 10.56 14.13 16.32
N HIS A 179 10.62 12.87 15.90
CA HIS A 179 11.80 12.27 15.27
C HIS A 179 11.82 12.47 13.75
N LEU A 180 10.70 12.90 13.16
CA LEU A 180 10.56 13.14 11.74
C LEU A 180 10.74 14.64 11.44
N ARG A 181 11.89 15.02 10.92
CA ARG A 181 12.22 16.41 10.58
C ARG A 181 11.85 16.69 9.14
N ASN A 182 11.06 17.73 8.90
CA ASN A 182 10.76 18.20 7.54
C ASN A 182 11.99 18.91 6.97
N VAL A 183 12.51 18.42 5.84
CA VAL A 183 13.64 19.02 5.11
C VAL A 183 13.22 19.70 3.81
N GLY A 184 11.95 19.56 3.42
CA GLY A 184 11.35 20.18 2.25
C GLY A 184 9.95 19.62 1.97
N PRO A 185 9.24 20.16 0.96
CA PRO A 185 7.92 19.65 0.59
C PRO A 185 7.97 18.15 0.27
N GLY A 186 7.26 17.35 1.09
CA GLY A 186 7.22 15.89 0.97
C GLY A 186 8.52 15.17 1.34
N ASN A 187 9.56 15.88 1.78
CA ASN A 187 10.87 15.33 2.10
C ASN A 187 11.14 15.43 3.61
N TYR A 188 11.58 14.33 4.20
CA TYR A 188 11.79 14.21 5.63
C TYR A 188 13.10 13.48 5.94
N ARG A 189 13.69 13.81 7.09
CA ARG A 189 14.75 13.01 7.72
C ARG A 189 14.21 12.41 9.01
N LEU A 190 14.25 11.08 9.11
CA LEU A 190 13.84 10.33 10.27
C LEU A 190 15.07 10.00 11.11
N LEU A 191 15.09 10.51 12.34
CA LEU A 191 16.14 10.25 13.33
C LEU A 191 15.53 9.66 14.58
N THR A 192 15.59 8.34 14.73
CA THR A 192 14.94 7.65 15.85
C THR A 192 15.79 6.50 16.39
N ASN A 193 15.56 6.12 17.64
CA ASN A 193 16.05 4.85 18.17
C ASN A 193 14.91 3.84 18.08
N LEU A 194 15.01 2.93 17.12
CA LEU A 194 14.06 1.84 16.93
C LEU A 194 14.20 0.83 18.06
N LEU A 195 13.11 0.58 18.77
CA LEU A 195 13.05 -0.40 19.84
C LEU A 195 12.69 -1.77 19.26
N VAL A 196 13.67 -2.66 19.19
CA VAL A 196 13.50 -4.05 18.78
C VAL A 196 13.25 -4.89 20.02
N HIS A 197 12.08 -5.52 20.08
CA HIS A 197 11.71 -6.39 21.19
C HIS A 197 11.69 -7.84 20.71
N ALA A 198 12.43 -8.70 21.40
CA ALA A 198 12.48 -10.12 21.09
C ALA A 198 12.54 -10.95 22.37
N GLN A 199 11.97 -12.17 22.32
CA GLN A 199 12.28 -13.18 23.33
C GLN A 199 13.77 -13.53 23.29
N VAL A 200 14.28 -14.11 24.39
CA VAL A 200 15.69 -14.51 24.47
C VAL A 200 16.03 -15.46 23.33
N TRP A 201 17.10 -15.18 22.60
CA TRP A 201 17.63 -16.05 21.55
C TRP A 201 18.92 -16.72 22.01
N SER A 202 19.13 -17.95 21.54
CA SER A 202 20.36 -18.71 21.78
C SER A 202 21.59 -18.01 21.17
N GLU A 203 21.40 -17.33 20.05
CA GLU A 203 22.43 -16.64 19.28
C GLU A 203 21.95 -15.28 18.77
N ALA A 204 22.88 -14.54 18.15
CA ALA A 204 22.54 -13.28 17.50
C ALA A 204 21.88 -13.59 16.15
N CYS A 205 20.74 -12.97 15.85
CA CYS A 205 20.00 -13.21 14.61
C CYS A 205 19.77 -11.93 13.84
N HIS A 206 19.62 -12.06 12.52
CA HIS A 206 19.32 -10.92 11.65
C HIS A 206 17.86 -10.49 11.80
N VAL A 207 17.67 -9.20 12.04
CA VAL A 207 16.38 -8.52 12.00
C VAL A 207 16.38 -7.58 10.80
N GLY A 208 15.35 -7.68 9.96
CA GLY A 208 15.16 -6.80 8.81
C GLY A 208 14.47 -5.51 9.23
N ILE A 209 15.01 -4.37 8.83
CA ILE A 209 14.43 -3.04 9.04
C ILE A 209 14.15 -2.43 7.67
N SER A 210 12.94 -1.90 7.47
CA SER A 210 12.57 -1.21 6.23
C SER A 210 11.56 -0.10 6.50
N LEU A 211 11.50 0.87 5.60
CA LEU A 211 10.50 1.93 5.63
C LEU A 211 9.38 1.62 4.63
N VAL A 212 8.15 1.79 5.09
CA VAL A 212 6.95 1.50 4.31
C VAL A 212 5.92 2.60 4.49
N LEU A 213 5.08 2.81 3.47
CA LEU A 213 3.79 3.50 3.63
C LEU A 213 2.76 2.47 4.03
N ASP A 214 2.05 2.73 5.13
CA ASP A 214 0.88 1.98 5.58
C ASP A 214 -0.37 2.78 5.23
N LEU A 215 -1.14 2.25 4.28
CA LEU A 215 -2.37 2.88 3.81
C LEU A 215 -3.59 2.06 4.23
N SER A 216 -3.42 1.22 5.27
CA SER A 216 -4.52 0.47 5.85
C SER A 216 -5.67 1.44 6.16
N ASP A 217 -5.47 2.53 6.91
CA ASP A 217 -6.57 3.48 7.21
C ASP A 217 -7.25 4.12 5.99
N GLN A 218 -6.59 4.22 4.83
CA GLN A 218 -7.17 4.80 3.61
C GLN A 218 -7.96 3.78 2.77
N GLU A 219 -7.60 2.49 2.79
CA GLU A 219 -8.31 1.44 2.03
C GLU A 219 -9.15 0.48 2.88
N VAL A 220 -8.89 0.40 4.18
CA VAL A 220 -9.60 -0.46 5.15
C VAL A 220 -11.10 -0.17 5.19
N LEU A 221 -11.50 1.05 4.89
CA LEU A 221 -12.92 1.41 4.78
C LEU A 221 -13.58 0.78 3.52
N ALA A 222 -12.81 0.53 2.46
CA ALA A 222 -13.31 0.02 1.18
C ALA A 222 -13.26 -1.52 1.05
N THR A 223 -12.26 -2.20 1.62
CA THR A 223 -12.05 -3.66 1.44
C THR A 223 -12.40 -4.52 2.66
N ARG A 224 -12.40 -3.99 3.90
CA ARG A 224 -12.67 -4.82 5.11
C ARG A 224 -14.11 -5.34 5.22
N ARG A 225 -15.05 -4.90 4.38
CA ARG A 225 -16.42 -5.41 4.47
C ARG A 225 -16.60 -6.84 3.95
N HIS A 226 -15.65 -7.41 3.18
CA HIS A 226 -15.95 -8.64 2.43
C HIS A 226 -14.83 -9.70 2.22
N SER A 227 -13.63 -9.56 2.81
CA SER A 227 -12.62 -10.62 2.74
C SER A 227 -12.46 -11.36 4.07
N THR A 228 -12.75 -12.66 4.09
CA THR A 228 -12.51 -13.60 5.22
C THR A 228 -11.08 -14.13 5.27
N ALA A 229 -10.19 -13.69 4.38
CA ALA A 229 -8.79 -14.07 4.39
C ALA A 229 -8.02 -13.26 5.43
N LYS A 230 -7.22 -13.93 6.28
CA LYS A 230 -6.20 -13.27 7.12
C LYS A 230 -5.35 -12.40 6.20
N THR A 231 -5.52 -11.10 6.30
CA THR A 231 -4.82 -10.12 5.46
C THR A 231 -3.34 -10.20 5.77
N ASP A 232 -2.57 -10.56 4.75
CA ASP A 232 -1.13 -10.35 4.71
C ASP A 232 -0.87 -8.84 4.74
N ASP A 233 -0.11 -8.35 5.73
CA ASP A 233 0.24 -6.93 5.90
C ASP A 233 0.94 -6.36 4.65
N SER A 234 1.49 -7.22 3.80
CA SER A 234 2.05 -6.86 2.48
C SER A 234 1.02 -6.28 1.51
N ALA A 235 -0.27 -6.57 1.68
CA ALA A 235 -1.32 -6.16 0.75
C ALA A 235 -1.66 -4.66 0.85
N THR A 236 -1.40 -4.04 2.00
CA THR A 236 -1.73 -2.63 2.28
C THR A 236 -0.52 -1.76 2.56
N THR A 237 0.69 -2.31 2.40
CA THR A 237 1.94 -1.56 2.60
C THR A 237 2.71 -1.37 1.30
N ILE A 238 3.39 -0.24 1.17
CA ILE A 238 4.30 0.05 0.06
C ILE A 238 5.70 0.24 0.61
N GLN A 239 6.60 -0.68 0.30
CA GLN A 239 8.01 -0.55 0.65
C GLN A 239 8.67 0.56 -0.17
N LEU A 240 9.37 1.45 0.53
CA LEU A 240 9.95 2.69 -0.01
C LEU A 240 11.42 2.58 -0.43
N GLY A 241 12.13 1.56 0.03
CA GLY A 241 13.55 1.35 -0.25
C GLY A 241 14.00 -0.06 0.09
N GLU A 242 15.29 -0.35 -0.08
CA GLU A 242 15.85 -1.65 0.27
C GLU A 242 15.86 -1.86 1.79
N PRO A 243 15.52 -3.06 2.28
CA PRO A 243 15.57 -3.36 3.69
C PRO A 243 17.02 -3.55 4.15
N VAL A 244 17.36 -3.04 5.32
CA VAL A 244 18.65 -3.29 5.97
C VAL A 244 18.51 -4.43 6.96
N LYS A 245 19.55 -5.26 7.09
CA LYS A 245 19.62 -6.30 8.11
C LYS A 245 20.57 -5.89 9.22
N VAL A 246 20.14 -6.03 10.46
CA VAL A 246 20.98 -5.83 11.65
C VAL A 246 21.07 -7.08 12.49
N LEU A 247 22.23 -7.30 13.11
CA LEU A 247 22.46 -8.45 13.97
C LEU A 247 22.10 -8.09 15.42
N VAL A 248 21.06 -8.74 15.95
CA VAL A 248 20.50 -8.44 17.28
C VAL A 248 20.71 -9.64 18.19
N TRP A 249 21.24 -9.43 19.39
CA TRP A 249 21.41 -10.49 20.38
C TRP A 249 20.65 -10.24 21.68
N PRO A 250 19.45 -10.81 21.80
CA PRO A 250 18.66 -10.71 23.00
C PRO A 250 19.12 -11.75 24.05
N LYS A 251 20.11 -11.40 24.88
CA LYS A 251 20.55 -12.22 26.02
C LYS A 251 19.72 -11.97 27.29
N ALA A 252 19.41 -13.06 28.00
CA ALA A 252 18.94 -12.98 29.38
C ALA A 252 20.07 -12.49 30.30
N ILE A 253 19.74 -11.62 31.26
CA ILE A 253 20.67 -11.28 32.35
C ILE A 253 20.72 -12.45 33.32
N LYS A 254 21.91 -12.98 33.56
CA LYS A 254 22.16 -13.81 34.75
C LYS A 254 22.02 -12.88 35.96
N LYS A 255 20.89 -12.97 36.69
CA LYS A 255 20.80 -12.32 38.01
C LYS A 255 21.91 -12.91 38.87
N GLY A 256 22.90 -12.09 39.23
CA GLY A 256 23.91 -12.46 40.21
C GLY A 256 23.22 -12.73 41.55
N ILE A 257 23.54 -13.87 42.15
CA ILE A 257 23.17 -14.24 43.52
C ILE A 257 24.15 -13.54 44.45
#